data_AF-A0A257JKF7-F1
#
_entry.id   AF-A0A257JKF7-F1
#
_cell.length_a   1.000
_cell.length_b   1.000
_cell.length_c   1.000
_cell.angle_alpha   90.00
_cell.angle_beta   90.00
_cell.angle_gamma   90.00
#
_symmetry.space_group_name_H-M   'P 1'
#
loop_
_entity.id
_entity.type
_entity.pdbx_description
1 polymer ?
#
loop_
_entity_poly.entity_id
_entity_poly.type
_entity_poly.pdbx_seq_one_letter_code
_entity_poly.pdbx_strand_id
1 'polypeptide(L)'
;MVCFASSVECNMRPQAIAFVITSSILFAACSSLPFMGNRDGRNKTPPPMSEADAPAAEAPQPKVEAKAGDAETLEAPVGPPRKRGFFSGLAKSLGSDSGIANVGPCPAVRVLYDAQRFVELDGPERFENVGYTGEILNVNSDCRYVGNDPITINLELDMAFGKGPKAKGAFKNANYWVTVTRKDIAVISRQVYTQRVVIPAGTDRVALKSLPISIEIPRANKDIAGANFEVLVGFELTPEQLDFNRNGKRFRVDAGVPR
;
A
#
# COMPACT_ATOMS: atom_id res chain seq x y z
N MET A 1 7.05 58.07 -55.63
CA MET A 1 7.11 57.53 -57.00
C MET A 1 6.71 56.06 -56.91
N VAL A 2 5.51 55.73 -57.42
CA VAL A 2 4.95 54.38 -57.73
C VAL A 2 4.68 53.47 -56.50
N CYS A 3 3.44 53.32 -55.97
CA CYS A 3 2.23 52.54 -56.42
C CYS A 3 2.55 51.03 -56.61
N PHE A 4 1.91 50.02 -55.99
CA PHE A 4 0.50 49.57 -55.87
C PHE A 4 0.39 48.57 -54.68
N ALA A 5 -0.62 48.59 -53.78
CA ALA A 5 -1.89 47.82 -53.80
C ALA A 5 -1.75 46.32 -54.20
N SER A 6 -2.36 45.31 -53.57
CA SER A 6 -3.73 45.23 -53.04
C SER A 6 -3.95 43.96 -52.20
N SER A 7 -4.92 44.04 -51.28
CA SER A 7 -5.52 42.97 -50.48
C SER A 7 -6.26 41.93 -51.32
N VAL A 8 -6.27 40.67 -50.88
CA VAL A 8 -7.33 39.69 -51.22
C VAL A 8 -7.64 38.83 -49.99
N GLU A 9 -8.75 39.16 -49.34
CA GLU A 9 -9.56 38.22 -48.56
C GLU A 9 -10.31 37.30 -49.53
N CYS A 10 -10.36 35.99 -49.25
CA CYS A 10 -11.34 35.11 -49.86
C CYS A 10 -11.99 34.23 -48.79
N ASN A 11 -13.20 34.63 -48.46
CA ASN A 11 -14.19 33.95 -47.65
C ASN A 11 -14.86 32.87 -48.51
N MET A 12 -14.92 31.61 -48.08
CA MET A 12 -15.89 30.67 -48.64
C MET A 12 -16.36 29.64 -47.60
N ARG A 13 -17.66 29.73 -47.33
CA ARG A 13 -18.49 28.86 -46.49
C ARG A 13 -19.15 27.78 -47.38
N PRO A 14 -19.96 26.84 -46.82
CA PRO A 14 -19.90 25.41 -47.08
C PRO A 14 -20.80 24.94 -48.23
N GLN A 15 -20.58 23.72 -48.73
CA GLN A 15 -21.58 22.98 -49.48
C GLN A 15 -21.71 21.54 -48.95
N ALA A 16 -22.97 21.20 -48.65
CA ALA A 16 -23.43 19.87 -48.30
C ALA A 16 -23.49 18.99 -49.56
N ILE A 17 -23.08 17.72 -49.44
CA ILE A 17 -23.42 16.68 -50.41
C ILE A 17 -23.93 15.48 -49.62
N ALA A 18 -25.23 15.21 -49.80
CA ALA A 18 -25.89 13.99 -49.35
C ALA A 18 -25.57 12.85 -50.33
N PHE A 19 -25.22 11.68 -49.81
CA PHE A 19 -25.31 10.42 -50.55
C PHE A 19 -26.03 9.39 -49.70
N VAL A 20 -27.23 9.04 -50.16
CA VAL A 20 -28.06 7.94 -49.70
C VAL A 20 -27.63 6.70 -50.47
N ILE A 21 -27.20 5.64 -49.79
CA ILE A 21 -27.18 4.29 -50.35
C ILE A 21 -27.82 3.34 -49.34
N THR A 22 -29.05 2.99 -49.65
CA THR A 22 -29.81 1.87 -49.12
C THR A 22 -29.23 0.56 -49.65
N SER A 23 -28.98 -0.44 -48.81
CA SER A 23 -29.19 -1.83 -49.21
C SER A 23 -29.38 -2.73 -47.99
N SER A 24 -30.53 -3.39 -48.00
CA SER A 24 -31.08 -4.26 -46.97
C SER A 24 -30.39 -5.62 -46.97
N ILE A 25 -30.09 -6.13 -45.77
CA ILE A 25 -29.63 -7.49 -45.53
C ILE A 25 -30.85 -8.42 -45.56
N LEU A 26 -30.90 -9.34 -46.53
CA LEU A 26 -31.88 -10.42 -46.58
C LEU A 26 -31.27 -11.72 -46.04
N PHE A 27 -32.05 -12.36 -45.19
CA PHE A 27 -31.90 -13.70 -44.62
C PHE A 27 -31.71 -14.80 -45.69
N ALA A 28 -30.86 -15.78 -45.39
CA ALA A 28 -31.03 -17.15 -45.89
C ALA A 28 -30.61 -18.15 -44.80
N ALA A 29 -31.54 -19.04 -44.49
CA ALA A 29 -31.51 -20.01 -43.41
C ALA A 29 -30.94 -21.38 -43.84
N CYS A 30 -30.53 -22.14 -42.82
CA CYS A 30 -30.24 -23.58 -42.73
C CYS A 30 -30.80 -24.51 -43.81
N SER A 31 -29.99 -25.49 -44.26
CA SER A 31 -30.33 -26.93 -44.14
C SER A 31 -29.16 -27.90 -44.49
N SER A 32 -28.78 -28.72 -43.48
CA SER A 32 -28.59 -30.18 -43.49
C SER A 32 -27.59 -30.94 -44.40
N LEU A 33 -26.90 -31.90 -43.74
CA LEU A 33 -26.29 -33.19 -44.19
C LEU A 33 -24.75 -33.23 -44.41
N PRO A 34 -24.09 -34.40 -44.27
CA PRO A 34 -23.90 -35.13 -43.01
C PRO A 34 -22.42 -35.47 -42.74
N PHE A 35 -22.19 -35.89 -41.51
CA PHE A 35 -20.94 -36.41 -40.97
C PHE A 35 -20.42 -37.62 -41.79
N MET A 36 -19.34 -37.45 -42.54
CA MET A 36 -18.48 -38.55 -43.01
C MET A 36 -17.19 -38.51 -42.20
N GLY A 37 -17.08 -39.47 -41.27
CA GLY A 37 -15.82 -39.75 -40.61
C GLY A 37 -14.82 -40.29 -41.64
N ASN A 38 -13.60 -39.77 -41.60
CA ASN A 38 -12.46 -40.49 -42.12
C ASN A 38 -11.43 -40.68 -41.00
N ARG A 39 -11.22 -41.95 -40.69
CA ARG A 39 -10.12 -42.47 -39.89
C ARG A 39 -8.84 -42.19 -40.66
N ASP A 40 -7.96 -41.38 -40.09
CA ASP A 40 -6.53 -41.53 -40.33
C ASP A 40 -5.82 -41.44 -39.00
N GLY A 41 -5.52 -42.62 -38.46
CA GLY A 41 -4.71 -42.82 -37.27
C GLY A 41 -3.27 -42.43 -37.56
N ARG A 42 -2.96 -41.15 -37.43
CA ARG A 42 -1.61 -40.68 -37.13
C ARG A 42 -1.57 -40.22 -35.68
N ASN A 43 -1.01 -41.09 -34.85
CA ASN A 43 -0.52 -40.84 -33.52
C ASN A 43 0.48 -39.67 -33.57
N LYS A 44 -0.01 -38.43 -33.50
CA LYS A 44 0.84 -37.25 -33.29
C LYS A 44 0.80 -36.95 -31.81
N THR A 45 1.90 -37.28 -31.14
CA THR A 45 2.23 -36.77 -29.82
C THR A 45 2.06 -35.24 -29.84
N PRO A 46 1.35 -34.64 -28.87
CA PRO A 46 1.34 -33.19 -28.76
C PRO A 46 2.79 -32.68 -28.60
N PRO A 47 3.13 -31.52 -29.19
CA PRO A 47 4.44 -30.93 -28.97
C PRO A 47 4.65 -30.68 -27.46
N PRO A 48 5.88 -30.85 -26.93
CA PRO A 48 6.14 -30.56 -25.54
C PRO A 48 5.85 -29.08 -25.29
N MET A 49 5.01 -28.81 -24.30
CA MET A 49 4.80 -27.45 -23.81
C MET A 49 6.16 -26.90 -23.36
N SER A 50 6.52 -25.71 -23.83
CA SER A 50 7.67 -24.97 -23.33
C SER A 50 7.44 -24.57 -21.87
N GLU A 51 8.48 -24.70 -21.06
CA GLU A 51 8.52 -24.53 -19.60
C GLU A 51 8.21 -23.12 -19.07
N ALA A 52 7.64 -22.23 -19.89
CA ALA A 52 7.49 -20.80 -19.59
C ALA A 52 6.09 -20.36 -19.13
N ASP A 53 5.08 -21.24 -19.15
CA ASP A 53 3.68 -20.86 -18.83
C ASP A 53 3.05 -21.69 -17.68
N ALA A 54 3.86 -22.31 -16.82
CA ALA A 54 3.35 -22.91 -15.60
C ALA A 54 2.99 -21.80 -14.57
N PRO A 55 1.80 -21.81 -13.96
CA PRO A 55 1.53 -20.93 -12.83
C PRO A 55 2.54 -21.25 -11.72
N ALA A 56 3.22 -20.21 -11.21
CA ALA A 56 4.16 -20.34 -10.11
C ALA A 56 3.47 -21.09 -8.95
N ALA A 57 3.99 -22.27 -8.62
CA ALA A 57 3.54 -23.02 -7.46
C ALA A 57 3.74 -22.15 -6.21
N GLU A 58 2.68 -21.98 -5.42
CA GLU A 58 2.71 -21.41 -4.07
C GLU A 58 3.85 -22.09 -3.29
N ALA A 59 4.84 -21.31 -2.85
CA ALA A 59 5.96 -21.83 -2.10
C ALA A 59 5.44 -22.48 -0.79
N PRO A 60 5.91 -23.69 -0.43
CA PRO A 60 5.49 -24.31 0.83
C PRO A 60 5.89 -23.43 2.00
N GLN A 61 4.93 -23.04 2.84
CA GLN A 61 5.25 -22.35 4.09
C GLN A 61 6.15 -23.25 4.95
N PRO A 62 7.34 -22.78 5.37
CA PRO A 62 8.22 -23.58 6.19
C PRO A 62 7.62 -23.70 7.60
N LYS A 63 7.21 -24.91 7.98
CA LYS A 63 7.03 -25.28 9.39
C LYS A 63 8.42 -25.34 10.01
N VAL A 64 8.85 -24.26 10.66
CA VAL A 64 10.10 -24.24 11.41
C VAL A 64 9.82 -24.64 12.85
N GLU A 65 10.03 -25.93 13.14
CA GLU A 65 10.31 -26.39 14.50
C GLU A 65 11.71 -25.91 14.89
N ALA A 66 11.79 -24.93 15.79
CA ALA A 66 13.06 -24.43 16.30
C ALA A 66 13.67 -25.44 17.29
N LYS A 67 14.81 -26.02 16.95
CA LYS A 67 15.69 -26.72 17.90
C LYS A 67 16.53 -25.70 18.67
N ALA A 68 16.68 -25.95 19.97
CA ALA A 68 17.40 -25.09 20.92
C ALA A 68 18.92 -25.35 20.92
N GLY A 69 19.69 -24.28 21.19
CA GLY A 69 21.15 -24.23 21.35
C GLY A 69 21.72 -23.12 20.45
N ASP A 70 22.41 -22.09 20.89
CA ASP A 70 23.01 -21.75 22.19
C ASP A 70 22.91 -20.21 22.32
N ALA A 71 22.46 -19.71 23.46
CA ALA A 71 22.39 -18.26 23.72
C ALA A 71 23.19 -17.94 24.98
N GLU A 72 24.30 -17.25 24.78
CA GLU A 72 25.17 -16.73 25.82
C GLU A 72 24.52 -15.53 26.52
N THR A 73 24.62 -15.52 27.85
CA THR A 73 23.94 -14.61 28.78
C THR A 73 24.50 -13.18 28.70
N LEU A 74 23.62 -12.19 28.50
CA LEU A 74 23.93 -10.78 28.76
C LEU A 74 22.89 -10.21 29.74
N GLU A 75 23.38 -9.68 30.87
CA GLU A 75 22.61 -9.10 31.95
C GLU A 75 21.92 -7.78 31.53
N ALA A 76 20.66 -7.60 31.94
CA ALA A 76 19.89 -6.38 31.69
C ALA A 76 20.13 -5.32 32.79
N PRO A 77 20.20 -4.01 32.46
CA PRO A 77 20.35 -2.96 33.46
C PRO A 77 19.04 -2.69 34.22
N VAL A 78 19.16 -2.53 35.54
CA VAL A 78 18.08 -2.22 36.49
C VAL A 78 17.64 -0.75 36.35
N GLY A 79 16.36 -0.51 36.06
CA GLY A 79 15.77 0.83 36.07
C GLY A 79 15.51 1.37 37.49
N PRO A 80 15.46 2.71 37.68
CA PRO A 80 15.35 3.32 39.00
C PRO A 80 13.95 3.17 39.64
N PRO A 81 13.86 3.14 40.99
CA PRO A 81 12.61 2.92 41.71
C PRO A 81 11.67 4.15 41.65
N ARG A 82 10.39 3.92 41.31
CA ARG A 82 9.35 4.96 41.31
C ARG A 82 8.89 5.28 42.74
N LYS A 83 8.99 6.56 43.15
CA LYS A 83 8.51 7.05 44.45
C LYS A 83 6.97 7.02 44.51
N ARG A 84 6.41 6.46 45.60
CA ARG A 84 4.97 6.41 45.86
C ARG A 84 4.47 7.78 46.33
N GLY A 85 3.62 8.43 45.53
CA GLY A 85 2.87 9.63 45.91
C GLY A 85 1.49 9.29 46.49
N PHE A 86 1.05 10.10 47.45
CA PHE A 86 -0.09 9.93 48.37
C PHE A 86 -1.50 10.04 47.73
N PHE A 87 -1.64 9.93 46.40
CA PHE A 87 -2.92 10.13 45.69
C PHE A 87 -3.47 8.89 44.97
N SER A 88 -3.21 7.67 45.47
CA SER A 88 -3.57 6.42 44.77
C SER A 88 -5.06 6.01 44.85
N GLY A 89 -5.95 6.86 45.34
CA GLY A 89 -7.34 6.50 45.63
C GLY A 89 -8.31 6.57 44.44
N LEU A 90 -8.06 7.44 43.47
CA LEU A 90 -9.05 7.75 42.42
C LEU A 90 -8.80 7.08 41.06
N ALA A 91 -7.62 6.48 40.84
CA ALA A 91 -7.23 5.91 39.55
C ALA A 91 -7.79 4.49 39.28
N LYS A 92 -8.60 3.93 40.19
CA LYS A 92 -9.01 2.51 40.14
C LYS A 92 -10.38 2.26 39.48
N SER A 93 -11.06 3.29 38.99
CA SER A 93 -12.46 3.19 38.54
C SER A 93 -12.68 3.36 37.03
N LEU A 94 -11.64 3.57 36.22
CA LEU A 94 -11.79 3.76 34.78
C LEU A 94 -10.78 2.90 34.03
N GLY A 95 -11.26 1.80 33.44
CA GLY A 95 -10.52 1.01 32.45
C GLY A 95 -9.67 -0.10 33.06
N SER A 96 -9.90 -1.33 32.61
CA SER A 96 -9.25 -2.56 33.05
C SER A 96 -7.75 -2.58 32.72
N ASP A 97 -6.94 -1.92 33.53
CA ASP A 97 -5.55 -2.29 33.71
C ASP A 97 -5.50 -3.20 34.95
N SER A 98 -5.07 -4.44 34.80
CA SER A 98 -4.89 -5.36 35.95
C SER A 98 -3.85 -4.85 36.97
N GLY A 99 -3.26 -3.67 36.74
CA GLY A 99 -2.20 -3.06 37.53
C GLY A 99 -0.85 -3.77 37.41
N ILE A 100 -0.82 -4.88 36.65
CA ILE A 100 0.36 -5.72 36.44
C ILE A 100 1.15 -5.10 35.29
N ALA A 101 2.42 -4.77 35.49
CA ALA A 101 3.27 -4.25 34.42
C ALA A 101 3.53 -5.31 33.33
N ASN A 102 3.83 -4.89 32.11
CA ASN A 102 4.35 -5.80 31.08
C ASN A 102 5.66 -6.44 31.59
N VAL A 103 5.92 -7.68 31.18
CA VAL A 103 7.17 -8.38 31.60
C VAL A 103 8.44 -7.72 31.02
N GLY A 104 8.31 -6.88 30.00
CA GLY A 104 9.39 -6.07 29.45
C GLY A 104 8.90 -4.92 28.57
N PRO A 105 9.80 -4.23 27.85
CA PRO A 105 9.44 -3.18 26.90
C PRO A 105 8.63 -3.72 25.72
N CYS A 106 7.70 -2.94 25.19
CA CYS A 106 6.95 -3.29 23.98
C CYS A 106 7.83 -3.26 22.73
N PRO A 107 7.44 -3.97 21.65
CA PRO A 107 8.07 -3.84 20.35
C PRO A 107 8.10 -2.38 19.89
N ALA A 108 9.18 -1.99 19.19
CA ALA A 108 9.22 -0.67 18.57
C ALA A 108 8.27 -0.65 17.38
N VAL A 109 7.39 0.34 17.30
CA VAL A 109 6.49 0.54 16.15
C VAL A 109 6.94 1.79 15.40
N ARG A 110 7.27 1.65 14.11
CA ARG A 110 7.83 2.74 13.31
C ARG A 110 7.30 2.75 11.88
N VAL A 111 7.27 3.95 11.31
CA VAL A 111 7.03 4.15 9.89
C VAL A 111 8.35 4.00 9.14
N LEU A 112 8.38 3.15 8.12
CA LEU A 112 9.56 3.01 7.27
C LEU A 112 9.70 4.25 6.40
N TYR A 113 10.78 5.00 6.57
CA TYR A 113 10.96 6.32 5.95
C TYR A 113 10.79 6.32 4.42
N ASP A 114 11.41 5.36 3.73
CA ASP A 114 11.31 5.20 2.27
C ASP A 114 9.88 4.89 1.80
N ALA A 115 9.04 4.32 2.67
CA ALA A 115 7.66 3.95 2.40
C ALA A 115 6.64 4.85 3.14
N GLN A 116 7.09 5.93 3.80
CA GLN A 116 6.22 6.80 4.58
C GLN A 116 5.21 7.56 3.70
N ARG A 117 5.54 7.76 2.42
CA ARG A 117 4.77 8.60 1.50
C ARG A 117 4.74 8.02 0.10
N PHE A 118 3.72 8.36 -0.66
CA PHE A 118 3.67 8.12 -2.10
C PHE A 118 3.28 9.38 -2.84
N VAL A 119 3.73 9.47 -4.09
CA VAL A 119 3.30 10.48 -5.06
C VAL A 119 3.01 9.76 -6.36
N GLU A 120 1.83 9.98 -6.92
CA GLU A 120 1.53 9.56 -8.29
C GLU A 120 1.93 10.66 -9.26
N LEU A 121 2.61 10.28 -10.34
CA LEU A 121 3.02 11.20 -11.40
C LEU A 121 2.58 10.67 -12.76
N ASP A 122 1.94 11.55 -13.53
CA ASP A 122 1.55 11.32 -14.93
C ASP A 122 2.36 12.25 -15.83
N GLY A 123 3.63 11.91 -16.05
CA GLY A 123 4.60 12.69 -16.80
C GLY A 123 5.84 13.11 -15.99
N PRO A 124 6.60 14.11 -16.46
CA PRO A 124 7.78 14.62 -15.75
C PRO A 124 7.48 15.03 -14.31
N GLU A 125 8.49 15.02 -13.43
CA GLU A 125 8.41 15.36 -12.01
C GLU A 125 8.07 16.86 -11.78
N ARG A 126 6.83 17.25 -12.06
CA ARG A 126 6.28 18.61 -11.94
C ARG A 126 4.93 18.55 -11.22
N PHE A 127 4.60 19.62 -10.49
CA PHE A 127 3.34 19.71 -9.74
C PHE A 127 2.10 19.48 -10.62
N GLU A 128 2.11 20.02 -11.85
CA GLU A 128 1.04 19.85 -12.85
C GLU A 128 0.76 18.40 -13.23
N ASN A 129 1.71 17.49 -12.98
CA ASN A 129 1.62 16.08 -13.29
C ASN A 129 1.26 15.21 -12.07
N VAL A 130 1.05 15.82 -10.89
CA VAL A 130 0.73 15.09 -9.66
C VAL A 130 -0.70 14.54 -9.71
N GLY A 131 -0.81 13.24 -9.49
CA GLY A 131 -2.05 12.50 -9.26
C GLY A 131 -2.50 12.61 -7.80
N TYR A 132 -2.63 11.47 -7.10
CA TYR A 132 -2.78 11.49 -5.64
C TYR A 132 -1.43 11.48 -4.92
N THR A 133 -1.43 12.06 -3.71
CA THR A 133 -0.35 11.92 -2.74
C THR A 133 -0.87 11.32 -1.44
N GLY A 134 0.00 10.67 -0.70
CA GLY A 134 -0.29 10.19 0.65
C GLY A 134 0.94 10.22 1.53
N GLU A 135 0.74 10.46 2.82
CA GLU A 135 1.78 10.49 3.84
C GLU A 135 1.24 9.90 5.14
N ILE A 136 1.99 8.96 5.74
CA ILE A 136 1.77 8.51 7.11
C ILE A 136 2.43 9.55 8.02
N LEU A 137 1.61 10.26 8.77
CA LEU A 137 2.04 11.35 9.65
C LEU A 137 2.56 10.81 10.99
N ASN A 138 1.87 9.80 11.52
CA ASN A 138 2.15 9.25 12.84
C ASN A 138 1.59 7.83 12.97
N VAL A 139 2.15 7.07 13.91
CA VAL A 139 1.65 5.76 14.32
C VAL A 139 1.35 5.79 15.82
N ASN A 140 0.07 5.64 16.16
CA ASN A 140 -0.36 5.47 17.55
C ASN A 140 -0.40 3.98 17.85
N SER A 141 0.21 3.55 18.95
CA SER A 141 0.16 2.14 19.34
C SER A 141 0.20 1.96 20.85
N ASP A 142 -0.44 0.89 21.30
CA ASP A 142 -0.33 0.34 22.63
C ASP A 142 0.01 -1.14 22.56
N CYS A 143 0.66 -1.66 23.60
CA CYS A 143 0.93 -3.09 23.68
C CYS A 143 0.80 -3.66 25.08
N ARG A 144 0.39 -4.92 25.12
CA ARG A 144 0.16 -5.67 26.35
C ARG A 144 0.70 -7.08 26.25
N TYR A 145 1.42 -7.50 27.30
CA TYR A 145 1.83 -8.89 27.49
C TYR A 145 2.29 -9.16 28.93
N VAL A 146 1.72 -10.18 29.56
CA VAL A 146 2.07 -10.61 30.93
C VAL A 146 2.28 -12.12 30.99
N GLY A 147 3.07 -12.60 31.96
CA GLY A 147 3.29 -14.04 32.14
C GLY A 147 3.74 -14.73 30.86
N ASN A 148 2.93 -15.67 30.36
CA ASN A 148 3.15 -16.40 29.11
C ASN A 148 2.29 -15.90 27.93
N ASP A 149 1.50 -14.84 28.12
CA ASP A 149 0.57 -14.34 27.10
C ASP A 149 1.34 -13.90 25.84
N PRO A 150 0.76 -14.02 24.63
CA PRO A 150 1.36 -13.43 23.45
C PRO A 150 1.47 -11.91 23.60
N ILE A 151 2.26 -11.28 22.73
CA ILE A 151 2.29 -9.82 22.67
C ILE A 151 1.15 -9.35 21.79
N THR A 152 0.20 -8.64 22.38
CA THR A 152 -0.85 -7.96 21.64
C THR A 152 -0.45 -6.50 21.43
N ILE A 153 -0.47 -6.04 20.18
CA ILE A 153 -0.28 -4.64 19.81
C ILE A 153 -1.55 -4.16 19.13
N ASN A 154 -2.11 -3.05 19.61
CA ASN A 154 -3.12 -2.30 18.88
C ASN A 154 -2.46 -1.08 18.28
N LEU A 155 -2.75 -0.77 17.01
CA LEU A 155 -2.23 0.41 16.35
C LEU A 155 -3.25 1.09 15.44
N GLU A 156 -3.05 2.38 15.26
CA GLU A 156 -3.82 3.26 14.38
C GLU A 156 -2.86 4.23 13.68
N LEU A 157 -3.03 4.41 12.38
CA LEU A 157 -2.19 5.30 11.58
C LEU A 157 -2.89 6.63 11.36
N ASP A 158 -2.20 7.73 11.65
CA ASP A 158 -2.62 9.06 11.22
C ASP A 158 -2.07 9.29 9.81
N MET A 159 -2.95 9.51 8.84
CA MET A 159 -2.59 9.64 7.43
C MET A 159 -3.14 10.94 6.85
N ALA A 160 -2.40 11.55 5.94
CA ALA A 160 -2.85 12.64 5.10
C ALA A 160 -2.78 12.26 3.63
N PHE A 161 -3.74 12.74 2.85
CA PHE A 161 -3.82 12.53 1.42
C PHE A 161 -4.08 13.83 0.68
N GLY A 162 -3.50 13.96 -0.50
CA GLY A 162 -3.67 15.09 -1.40
C GLY A 162 -4.18 14.68 -2.78
N LYS A 163 -4.92 15.60 -3.43
CA LYS A 163 -5.44 15.47 -4.79
C LYS A 163 -4.79 16.53 -5.68
N GLY A 164 -3.90 16.10 -6.57
CA GLY A 164 -3.23 16.95 -7.55
C GLY A 164 -4.01 17.11 -8.86
N PRO A 165 -3.49 17.95 -9.79
CA PRO A 165 -4.17 18.28 -11.05
C PRO A 165 -4.43 17.10 -11.99
N LYS A 166 -3.63 16.02 -11.92
CA LYS A 166 -3.79 14.79 -12.72
C LYS A 166 -4.46 13.66 -11.95
N ALA A 167 -5.02 13.91 -10.78
CA ALA A 167 -5.70 12.88 -10.00
C ALA A 167 -6.90 12.30 -10.78
N LYS A 168 -6.91 10.98 -10.97
CA LYS A 168 -7.96 10.27 -11.73
C LYS A 168 -8.97 9.64 -10.78
N GLY A 169 -10.26 9.72 -11.13
CA GLY A 169 -11.34 9.08 -10.36
C GLY A 169 -11.83 9.89 -9.15
N ALA A 170 -12.95 9.44 -8.58
CA ALA A 170 -13.62 10.11 -7.45
C ALA A 170 -12.99 9.78 -6.09
N PHE A 171 -12.23 8.70 -6.00
CA PHE A 171 -11.58 8.22 -4.77
C PHE A 171 -10.25 7.54 -5.11
N LYS A 172 -9.38 7.43 -4.11
CA LYS A 172 -8.11 6.67 -4.18
C LYS A 172 -8.19 5.52 -3.19
N ASN A 173 -7.87 4.31 -3.65
CA ASN A 173 -7.53 3.20 -2.75
C ASN A 173 -6.01 3.22 -2.55
N ALA A 174 -5.57 3.57 -1.34
CA ALA A 174 -4.16 3.56 -0.96
C ALA A 174 -3.86 2.28 -0.18
N ASN A 175 -2.98 1.44 -0.71
CA ASN A 175 -2.53 0.25 -0.02
C ASN A 175 -1.37 0.59 0.91
N TYR A 176 -1.43 0.09 2.13
CA TYR A 176 -0.36 0.17 3.11
C TYR A 176 -0.17 -1.19 3.76
N TRP A 177 0.99 -1.40 4.34
CA TRP A 177 1.35 -2.67 4.93
C TRP A 177 1.80 -2.48 6.36
N VAL A 178 1.61 -3.54 7.15
CA VAL A 178 2.12 -3.68 8.50
C VAL A 178 2.94 -4.97 8.54
N THR A 179 4.20 -4.85 8.94
CA THR A 179 5.16 -5.95 8.95
C THR A 179 5.71 -6.12 10.35
N VAL A 180 5.67 -7.35 10.88
CA VAL A 180 6.37 -7.72 12.11
C VAL A 180 7.70 -8.33 11.72
N THR A 181 8.78 -7.84 12.31
CA THR A 181 10.13 -8.35 12.12
C THR A 181 10.70 -8.81 13.46
N ARG A 182 11.61 -9.78 13.39
CA ARG A 182 12.62 -9.90 14.43
C ARG A 182 13.62 -8.80 14.18
N LYS A 183 13.87 -7.99 15.20
CA LYS A 183 14.73 -6.80 15.11
C LYS A 183 16.05 -7.16 14.42
N ASP A 184 16.36 -6.43 13.35
CA ASP A 184 17.60 -6.53 12.56
C ASP A 184 17.89 -7.91 11.90
N ILE A 185 16.91 -8.83 11.84
CA ILE A 185 17.16 -10.21 11.37
C ILE A 185 16.26 -10.58 10.19
N ALA A 186 14.94 -10.64 10.39
CA ALA A 186 14.05 -11.22 9.40
C ALA A 186 12.61 -10.74 9.56
N VAL A 187 11.88 -10.72 8.44
CA VAL A 187 10.43 -10.53 8.41
C VAL A 187 9.75 -11.80 8.91
N ILE A 188 8.88 -11.66 9.92
CA ILE A 188 8.08 -12.76 10.48
C ILE A 188 6.73 -12.84 9.75
N SER A 189 6.07 -11.68 9.60
CA SER A 189 4.76 -11.59 8.96
C SER A 189 4.57 -10.23 8.31
N ARG A 190 3.82 -10.19 7.21
CA ARG A 190 3.43 -8.96 6.52
C ARG A 190 1.96 -9.05 6.14
N GLN A 191 1.22 -7.98 6.42
CA GLN A 191 -0.19 -7.85 6.04
C GLN A 191 -0.39 -6.54 5.28
N VAL A 192 -1.24 -6.57 4.26
CA VAL A 192 -1.59 -5.41 3.44
C VAL A 192 -3.03 -5.02 3.73
N TYR A 193 -3.25 -3.72 3.85
CA TYR A 193 -4.51 -3.07 4.14
C TYR A 193 -4.80 -2.04 3.05
N THR A 194 -6.07 -1.80 2.76
CA THR A 194 -6.50 -0.80 1.78
C THR A 194 -7.29 0.30 2.46
N GLN A 195 -6.78 1.53 2.40
CA GLN A 195 -7.51 2.72 2.81
C GLN A 195 -8.20 3.34 1.60
N ARG A 196 -9.54 3.37 1.61
CA ARG A 196 -10.29 4.17 0.64
C ARG A 196 -10.29 5.63 1.09
N VAL A 197 -9.95 6.52 0.17
CA VAL A 197 -9.81 7.96 0.40
C VAL A 197 -10.72 8.71 -0.57
N VAL A 198 -11.64 9.49 -0.01
CA VAL A 198 -12.46 10.44 -0.76
C VAL A 198 -12.08 11.83 -0.28
N ILE A 199 -11.62 12.70 -1.20
CA ILE A 199 -11.33 14.09 -0.89
C ILE A 199 -12.56 14.93 -1.27
N PRO A 200 -13.22 15.60 -0.29
CA PRO A 200 -14.41 16.37 -0.56
C PRO A 200 -14.20 17.47 -1.60
N ALA A 201 -15.26 17.85 -2.31
CA ALA A 201 -15.21 19.00 -3.20
C ALA A 201 -14.87 20.28 -2.42
N GLY A 202 -14.04 21.15 -3.00
CA GLY A 202 -13.61 22.41 -2.38
C GLY A 202 -12.34 22.29 -1.52
N THR A 203 -11.79 21.09 -1.32
CA THR A 203 -10.46 20.87 -0.72
C THR A 203 -9.59 20.02 -1.63
N ASP A 204 -8.28 20.21 -1.54
CA ASP A 204 -7.25 19.41 -2.20
C ASP A 204 -6.64 18.34 -1.27
N ARG A 205 -7.03 18.34 0.01
CA ARG A 205 -6.43 17.48 1.05
C ARG A 205 -7.43 16.97 2.07
N VAL A 206 -7.09 15.85 2.68
CA VAL A 206 -7.80 15.27 3.83
C VAL A 206 -6.82 14.57 4.77
N ALA A 207 -7.04 14.66 6.07
CA ALA A 207 -6.37 13.85 7.07
C ALA A 207 -7.38 12.88 7.70
N LEU A 208 -6.98 11.64 7.93
CA LEU A 208 -7.82 10.60 8.49
C LEU A 208 -7.00 9.60 9.29
N LYS A 209 -7.69 8.83 10.13
CA LYS A 209 -7.13 7.70 10.86
C LYS A 209 -7.44 6.39 10.12
N SER A 210 -6.51 5.44 10.16
CA SER A 210 -6.82 4.08 9.73
C SER A 210 -7.90 3.47 10.61
N LEU A 211 -8.49 2.35 10.17
CA LEU A 211 -9.18 1.48 11.12
C LEU A 211 -8.18 0.95 12.16
N PRO A 212 -8.63 0.63 13.39
CA PRO A 212 -7.79 -0.02 14.38
C PRO A 212 -7.26 -1.37 13.87
N ILE A 213 -5.98 -1.62 14.08
CA ILE A 213 -5.28 -2.84 13.67
C ILE A 213 -4.77 -3.54 14.93
N SER A 214 -5.09 -4.82 15.07
CA SER A 214 -4.61 -5.67 16.17
C SER A 214 -3.65 -6.72 15.65
N ILE A 215 -2.47 -6.81 16.27
CA ILE A 215 -1.42 -7.77 15.93
C ILE A 215 -1.14 -8.62 17.17
N GLU A 216 -1.06 -9.93 16.95
CA GLU A 216 -0.64 -10.87 17.98
C GLU A 216 0.70 -11.51 17.59
N ILE A 217 1.70 -11.38 18.46
CA ILE A 217 3.02 -11.98 18.28
C ILE A 217 3.17 -13.11 19.29
N PRO A 218 3.18 -14.39 18.85
CA PRO A 218 3.37 -15.50 19.77
C PRO A 218 4.77 -15.46 20.36
N ARG A 219 4.86 -15.70 21.67
CA ARG A 219 6.13 -15.80 22.39
C ARG A 219 6.48 -17.26 22.63
N ALA A 220 7.73 -17.62 22.39
CA ALA A 220 8.20 -18.98 22.67
C ALA A 220 8.16 -19.31 24.17
N ASN A 221 8.41 -18.31 25.03
CA ASN A 221 8.30 -18.40 26.48
C ASN A 221 8.19 -16.99 27.10
N LYS A 222 7.96 -16.92 28.43
CA LYS A 222 7.81 -15.67 29.19
C LYS A 222 9.02 -14.74 29.14
N ASP A 223 10.21 -15.26 28.88
CA ASP A 223 11.46 -14.50 28.93
C ASP A 223 11.74 -13.77 27.61
N ILE A 224 10.97 -14.07 26.54
CA ILE A 224 11.00 -13.31 25.30
C ILE A 224 10.34 -11.95 25.52
N ALA A 225 11.15 -10.89 25.51
CA ALA A 225 10.70 -9.52 25.57
C ALA A 225 10.20 -9.01 24.21
N GLY A 226 9.22 -8.11 24.25
CA GLY A 226 8.73 -7.40 23.07
C GLY A 226 9.80 -6.60 22.34
N ALA A 227 10.82 -6.12 23.05
CA ALA A 227 11.95 -5.39 22.48
C ALA A 227 12.74 -6.16 21.39
N ASN A 228 12.58 -7.49 21.31
CA ASN A 228 13.18 -8.33 20.28
C ASN A 228 12.46 -8.24 18.91
N PHE A 229 11.28 -7.62 18.90
CA PHE A 229 10.46 -7.45 17.72
C PHE A 229 10.40 -5.96 17.34
N GLU A 230 10.18 -5.73 16.05
CA GLU A 230 9.87 -4.41 15.51
C GLU A 230 8.65 -4.54 14.59
N VAL A 231 7.78 -3.54 14.63
CA VAL A 231 6.65 -3.41 13.73
C VAL A 231 6.91 -2.23 12.82
N LEU A 232 6.98 -2.50 11.53
CA LEU A 232 7.18 -1.51 10.48
C LEU A 232 5.89 -1.30 9.71
N VAL A 233 5.59 -0.04 9.42
CA VAL A 233 4.45 0.34 8.56
C VAL A 233 4.90 1.20 7.40
N GLY A 234 4.20 1.10 6.27
CA GLY A 234 4.49 1.91 5.09
C GLY A 234 3.45 1.72 4.00
N PHE A 235 3.43 2.61 3.01
CA PHE A 235 2.63 2.41 1.80
C PHE A 235 3.22 1.31 0.93
N GLU A 236 2.36 0.63 0.18
CA GLU A 236 2.77 -0.20 -0.94
C GLU A 236 3.14 0.71 -2.10
N LEU A 237 4.43 0.80 -2.40
CA LEU A 237 4.98 1.69 -3.42
C LEU A 237 5.32 0.92 -4.69
N THR A 238 5.16 1.58 -5.84
CA THR A 238 5.81 1.12 -7.07
C THR A 238 7.33 1.36 -7.00
N PRO A 239 8.14 0.66 -7.82
CA PRO A 239 9.59 0.91 -7.88
C PRO A 239 9.94 2.39 -8.12
N GLU A 240 9.20 3.06 -9.00
CA GLU A 240 9.43 4.47 -9.33
C GLU A 240 9.15 5.39 -8.14
N GLN A 241 8.11 5.08 -7.35
CA GLN A 241 7.79 5.81 -6.13
C GLN A 241 8.84 5.61 -5.05
N LEU A 242 9.34 4.39 -4.89
CA LEU A 242 10.41 4.07 -3.96
C LEU A 242 11.70 4.81 -4.32
N ASP A 243 12.08 4.82 -5.60
CA ASP A 243 13.25 5.54 -6.09
C ASP A 243 13.09 7.05 -5.94
N PHE A 244 11.90 7.60 -6.20
CA PHE A 244 11.59 9.00 -5.94
C PHE A 244 11.82 9.36 -4.46
N ASN A 245 11.40 8.50 -3.54
CA ASN A 245 11.57 8.72 -2.10
C ASN A 245 13.03 8.62 -1.65
N ARG A 246 13.76 7.62 -2.12
CA ARG A 246 15.19 7.39 -1.80
C ARG A 246 16.09 8.53 -2.27
N ASN A 247 15.74 9.15 -3.39
CA ASN A 247 16.41 10.35 -3.89
C ASN A 247 16.11 11.61 -3.05
N GLY A 248 15.32 11.50 -1.97
CA GLY A 248 14.96 12.62 -1.09
C GLY A 248 14.04 13.65 -1.73
N LYS A 249 13.49 13.36 -2.92
CA LYS A 249 12.66 14.29 -3.69
C LYS A 249 11.33 14.52 -3.01
N ARG A 250 10.87 15.77 -2.95
CA ARG A 250 9.59 16.15 -2.34
C ARG A 250 8.94 17.23 -3.20
N PHE A 251 7.65 17.10 -3.48
CA PHE A 251 6.89 18.23 -4.01
C PHE A 251 6.60 19.20 -2.86
N ARG A 252 7.33 20.31 -2.82
CA ARG A 252 6.98 21.46 -1.98
C ARG A 252 6.22 22.42 -2.89
N VAL A 253 5.02 22.81 -2.49
CA VAL A 253 4.19 23.76 -3.26
C VAL A 253 4.93 25.09 -3.48
N ASP A 254 5.90 25.43 -2.60
CA ASP A 254 6.68 26.66 -2.64
C ASP A 254 8.07 26.53 -3.29
N ALA A 255 8.37 25.42 -3.98
CA ALA A 255 9.65 25.27 -4.67
C ALA A 255 9.71 26.18 -5.92
N GLY A 256 10.01 27.47 -5.71
CA GLY A 256 10.22 28.43 -6.80
C GLY A 256 9.52 29.78 -6.65
N VAL A 257 8.83 30.06 -5.54
CA VAL A 257 8.32 31.41 -5.27
C VAL A 257 9.43 32.21 -4.59
N PRO A 258 10.01 33.26 -5.21
CA PRO A 258 10.89 34.16 -4.51
C PRO A 258 10.10 34.81 -3.37
N ARG A 259 10.63 34.78 -2.15
CA ARG A 259 10.13 35.63 -1.07
C ARG A 259 10.47 37.08 -1.33
#